data_AF-A0A7W5MWU1-F1
#
_entry.id   AF-A0A7W5MWU1-F1
#
_cell.length_a   1.000
_cell.length_b   1.000
_cell.length_c   1.000
_cell.angle_alpha   90.00
_cell.angle_beta   90.00
_cell.angle_gamma   90.00
#
_symmetry.space_group_name_H-M   'P 1'
#
loop_
_entity.id
_entity.type
_entity.pdbx_description
1 polymer ?
#
loop_
_entity_poly.entity_id
_entity_poly.type
_entity_poly.pdbx_seq_one_letter_code
_entity_poly.pdbx_strand_id
1 'polypeptide(L)'
;MRRACLQIFSALDFTPLANAVTGLREGLVRFATDESDTQIRDGLIQRFEFTYDLSHKMLRRVIEAGAANPEEVGRMTFPTLIRTAAEQGLTGAD
;
A
#
# COMPACT_ATOMS: atom_id res chain seq x y z
N MET A 1 -14.41 -2.70 20.20
CA MET A 1 -13.40 -2.16 19.25
C MET A 1 -12.72 -3.24 18.40
N ARG A 2 -12.09 -4.29 18.97
CA ARG A 2 -11.41 -5.34 18.17
C ARG A 2 -12.25 -6.01 17.07
N ARG A 3 -13.55 -6.24 17.32
CA ARG A 3 -14.48 -6.86 16.36
C ARG A 3 -14.82 -5.97 15.16
N ALA A 4 -14.94 -4.65 15.37
CA ALA A 4 -15.20 -3.69 14.29
C ALA A 4 -13.97 -3.50 13.38
N CYS A 5 -12.78 -3.47 13.98
CA CYS A 5 -11.51 -3.41 13.24
C CYS A 5 -11.32 -4.66 12.36
N LEU A 6 -11.56 -5.87 12.90
CA LEU A 6 -11.49 -7.11 12.11
C LEU A 6 -12.50 -7.14 10.94
N GLN A 7 -13.68 -6.54 11.12
CA GLN A 7 -14.74 -6.54 10.13
C GLN A 7 -14.49 -5.54 8.99
N ILE A 8 -13.81 -4.42 9.28
CA ILE A 8 -13.36 -3.46 8.26
C ILE A 8 -12.33 -4.10 7.32
N PHE A 9 -11.35 -4.82 7.86
CA PHE A 9 -10.35 -5.53 7.05
C PHE A 9 -10.98 -6.64 6.19
N SER A 10 -12.10 -7.24 6.61
CA SER A 10 -12.78 -8.29 5.85
C SER A 10 -13.58 -7.79 4.63
N ALA A 11 -13.84 -6.48 4.51
CA ALA A 11 -14.57 -5.90 3.39
C ALA A 11 -13.66 -5.38 2.25
N LEU A 12 -12.36 -5.19 2.53
CA LEU A 12 -11.39 -4.66 1.57
C LEU A 12 -10.62 -5.80 0.91
N ASP A 13 -10.59 -5.82 -0.42
CA ASP A 13 -9.76 -6.76 -1.18
C ASP A 13 -8.33 -6.23 -1.32
N PHE A 14 -7.39 -6.91 -0.65
CA PHE A 14 -5.96 -6.63 -0.71
C PHE A 14 -5.22 -7.48 -1.75
N THR A 15 -5.91 -8.39 -2.45
CA THR A 15 -5.30 -9.28 -3.46
C THR A 15 -4.48 -8.50 -4.49
N PRO A 16 -4.94 -7.34 -5.02
CA PRO A 16 -4.14 -6.58 -5.98
C PRO A 16 -2.81 -6.06 -5.40
N LEU A 17 -2.82 -5.58 -4.15
CA LEU A 17 -1.62 -5.11 -3.47
C LEU A 17 -0.67 -6.28 -3.15
N ALA A 18 -1.20 -7.41 -2.67
CA ALA A 18 -0.42 -8.61 -2.40
C ALA A 18 0.28 -9.14 -3.68
N ASN A 19 -0.43 -9.14 -4.80
CA ASN A 19 0.12 -9.53 -6.11
C ASN A 19 1.19 -8.53 -6.58
N ALA A 20 0.98 -7.23 -6.41
CA ALA A 20 1.96 -6.21 -6.76
C ALA A 20 3.27 -6.36 -5.95
N VAL A 21 3.17 -6.54 -4.63
CA VAL A 21 4.32 -6.79 -3.75
C VAL A 21 5.05 -8.07 -4.14
N THR A 22 4.31 -9.14 -4.44
CA THR A 22 4.89 -10.41 -4.89
C THR A 22 5.66 -10.24 -6.19
N GLY A 23 5.05 -9.59 -7.19
CA GLY A 23 5.72 -9.29 -8.45
C GLY A 23 6.95 -8.40 -8.28
N LEU A 24 6.92 -7.38 -7.43
CA LEU A 24 8.09 -6.57 -7.12
C LEU A 24 9.22 -7.42 -6.51
N ARG A 25 8.91 -8.28 -5.54
CA ARG A 25 9.87 -9.20 -4.91
C ARG A 25 10.50 -10.16 -5.91
N GLU A 26 9.70 -10.80 -6.75
CA GLU A 26 10.18 -11.69 -7.80
C GLU A 26 11.11 -10.97 -8.79
N GLY A 27 10.75 -9.74 -9.17
CA GLY A 27 11.59 -8.91 -10.02
C GLY A 27 12.94 -8.60 -9.38
N LEU A 28 12.96 -8.30 -8.07
CA LEU A 28 14.19 -8.00 -7.33
C LEU A 28 15.10 -9.23 -7.26
N VAL A 29 14.53 -10.41 -6.99
CA VAL A 29 15.28 -11.69 -7.00
C VAL A 29 15.88 -11.94 -8.39
N ARG A 30 15.14 -11.68 -9.47
CA ARG A 30 15.68 -11.83 -10.82
C ARG A 30 16.77 -10.81 -11.14
N PHE A 31 16.60 -9.55 -10.76
CA PHE A 31 17.60 -8.50 -11.00
C PHE A 31 18.92 -8.81 -10.27
N ALA A 32 18.85 -9.36 -9.06
CA ALA A 32 20.05 -9.74 -8.29
C ALA A 32 20.91 -10.82 -8.97
N THR A 33 20.41 -11.50 -10.03
CA THR A 33 21.20 -12.45 -10.82
C THR A 33 22.07 -11.77 -11.88
N ASP A 34 21.73 -10.54 -12.29
CA ASP A 34 22.50 -9.70 -13.20
C ASP A 34 22.07 -8.23 -13.04
N GLU A 35 22.80 -7.48 -12.22
CA GLU A 35 22.50 -6.07 -11.94
C GLU A 35 22.84 -5.13 -13.12
N SER A 36 23.49 -5.64 -14.17
CA SER A 36 23.78 -4.86 -15.38
C SER A 36 22.59 -4.79 -16.35
N ASP A 37 21.57 -5.63 -16.15
CA ASP A 37 20.36 -5.66 -16.97
C ASP A 37 19.47 -4.43 -16.69
N THR A 38 19.68 -3.38 -17.49
CA THR A 38 18.95 -2.11 -17.37
C THR A 38 17.47 -2.25 -17.70
N GLN A 39 17.07 -3.21 -18.53
CA GLN A 39 15.67 -3.44 -18.87
C GLN A 39 14.91 -4.00 -17.66
N ILE A 40 15.51 -4.92 -16.91
CA ILE A 40 14.94 -5.42 -15.67
C ILE A 40 14.88 -4.31 -14.61
N ARG A 41 15.95 -3.50 -14.47
CA ARG A 41 15.96 -2.34 -13.56
C ARG A 41 14.82 -1.37 -13.86
N ASP A 42 14.60 -1.04 -15.13
CA ASP A 42 13.55 -0.10 -15.53
C ASP A 42 12.16 -0.69 -15.27
N GLY A 43 11.97 -2.00 -15.52
CA GLY A 43 10.77 -2.72 -15.12
C GLY A 43 10.53 -2.74 -13.60
N LEU A 44 11.60 -2.81 -12.79
CA LEU A 44 11.53 -2.73 -11.33
C LEU A 44 11.10 -1.35 -10.84
N ILE A 45 11.57 -0.27 -11.46
CA ILE A 45 11.11 1.10 -11.16
C ILE A 45 9.60 1.17 -11.37
N GLN A 46 9.09 0.66 -12.50
CA GLN A 46 7.65 0.68 -12.76
C GLN A 46 6.85 -0.17 -11.75
N ARG A 47 7.37 -1.35 -11.37
CA ARG A 47 6.73 -2.21 -10.34
C ARG A 47 6.73 -1.54 -8.97
N PHE A 48 7.79 -0.79 -8.63
CA PHE A 48 7.85 -0.01 -7.41
C PHE A 48 6.79 1.11 -7.41
N GLU A 49 6.73 1.93 -8.46
CA GLU A 49 5.74 3.00 -8.58
C GLU A 49 4.31 2.48 -8.46
N PHE A 50 4.01 1.37 -9.15
CA PHE A 50 2.71 0.72 -9.09
C PHE A 50 2.37 0.19 -7.69
N THR A 51 3.33 -0.49 -7.05
CA THR A 51 3.16 -1.01 -5.68
C THR A 51 2.96 0.13 -4.67
N TYR A 52 3.68 1.23 -4.83
CA TYR A 52 3.60 2.41 -3.99
C TYR A 52 2.24 3.12 -4.13
N ASP A 53 1.78 3.36 -5.36
CA ASP A 53 0.45 3.93 -5.62
C ASP A 53 -0.68 3.04 -5.08
N LEU A 54 -0.60 1.73 -5.27
CA LEU A 54 -1.57 0.79 -4.68
C LEU A 54 -1.55 0.83 -3.16
N SER A 55 -0.37 0.91 -2.54
CA SER A 55 -0.23 1.00 -1.08
C SER A 55 -0.92 2.27 -0.54
N HIS A 56 -0.69 3.41 -1.19
CA HIS A 56 -1.34 4.67 -0.86
C HIS A 56 -2.87 4.58 -1.00
N LYS A 57 -3.36 4.01 -2.10
CA LYS A 57 -4.81 3.79 -2.31
C LYS A 57 -5.43 2.87 -1.27
N MET A 58 -4.75 1.78 -0.91
CA MET A 58 -5.25 0.86 0.13
C MET A 58 -5.27 1.52 1.50
N LEU A 59 -4.25 2.29 1.83
CA LEU A 59 -4.18 3.03 3.09
C LEU A 59 -5.36 4.00 3.23
N ARG A 60 -5.69 4.73 2.15
CA ARG A 60 -6.87 5.59 2.12
C ARG A 60 -8.15 4.81 2.36
N ARG A 61 -8.36 3.69 1.66
CA ARG A 61 -9.55 2.85 1.81
C ARG A 61 -9.72 2.28 3.21
N VAL A 62 -8.62 1.88 3.86
CA VAL A 62 -8.64 1.40 5.25
C VAL A 62 -9.11 2.49 6.19
N ILE A 63 -8.57 3.70 6.06
CA ILE A 63 -8.96 4.84 6.89
C ILE A 63 -10.41 5.26 6.61
N GLU A 64 -10.83 5.33 5.34
CA GLU A 64 -12.22 5.61 4.94
C GLU A 64 -13.21 4.61 5.54
N ALA A 65 -12.90 3.31 5.52
CA ALA A 65 -13.78 2.27 6.02
C ALA A 65 -13.94 2.29 7.56
N GLY A 66 -12.99 2.90 8.28
CA GLY A 66 -13.06 3.10 9.73
C GLY A 66 -13.53 4.49 10.17
N ALA A 67 -13.69 5.43 9.23
CA ALA A 67 -13.99 6.82 9.55
C ALA A 67 -15.49 7.05 9.79
N ALA A 68 -15.81 7.92 10.76
CA ALA A 68 -17.18 8.41 10.94
C ALA A 68 -17.66 9.27 9.76
N ASN A 69 -16.72 9.92 9.06
CA ASN A 69 -16.97 10.70 7.86
C ASN A 69 -15.95 10.35 6.75
N PRO A 70 -16.26 9.40 5.86
CA PRO A 70 -15.36 8.98 4.80
C PRO A 70 -14.99 10.09 3.80
N GLU A 71 -15.88 11.07 3.57
CA GLU A 71 -15.60 12.18 2.63
C GLU A 71 -14.45 13.06 3.09
N GLU A 72 -14.27 13.21 4.41
CA GLU A 72 -13.16 13.99 4.97
C GLU A 72 -11.82 13.33 4.69
N VAL A 73 -11.77 12.00 4.79
CA VAL A 73 -10.59 11.20 4.44
C VAL A 73 -10.27 11.35 2.95
N GLY A 74 -11.27 11.35 2.07
CA GLY A 74 -11.10 11.57 0.63
C GLY A 74 -10.42 12.90 0.28
N ARG A 75 -10.55 13.92 1.13
CA ARG A 75 -9.95 15.27 0.94
C ARG A 75 -8.55 15.40 1.55
N MET A 76 -8.08 14.39 2.29
CA MET A 76 -6.75 14.43 2.89
C MET A 76 -5.65 14.50 1.82
N THR A 77 -4.75 15.46 2.01
CA THR A 77 -3.46 15.50 1.30
C THR A 77 -2.65 14.26 1.65
N PHE A 78 -1.69 13.90 0.78
CA PHE A 78 -0.83 12.74 1.02
C PHE A 78 -0.11 12.81 2.39
N PRO A 79 0.53 13.93 2.80
CA PRO A 79 1.17 14.00 4.12
C PRO A 79 0.21 13.80 5.28
N THR A 80 -1.01 14.35 5.19
CA THR A 80 -2.03 14.17 6.22
C THR A 80 -2.47 12.72 6.29
N LEU A 81 -2.71 12.08 5.14
CA LEU A 81 -3.09 10.67 5.11
C LEU A 81 -2.03 9.77 5.76
N ILE A 82 -0.74 10.00 5.46
CA ILE A 82 0.36 9.21 6.05
C ILE A 82 0.44 9.43 7.57
N ARG A 83 0.28 10.66 8.05
CA ARG A 83 0.25 10.95 9.49
C ARG A 83 -0.91 10.24 10.19
N THR A 84 -2.12 10.35 9.63
CA THR A 84 -3.31 9.66 10.15
C THR A 84 -3.11 8.14 10.19
N ALA A 85 -2.50 7.58 9.14
CA ALA A 85 -2.17 6.17 9.09
C ALA A 85 -1.17 5.75 10.18
N ALA A 86 -0.12 6.56 10.40
CA ALA A 86 0.87 6.31 11.45
C ALA A 86 0.25 6.37 12.84
N GLU A 87 -0.61 7.37 13.11
CA GLU A 87 -1.38 7.48 14.36
C GLU A 87 -2.30 6.28 14.61
N GLN A 88 -2.74 5.59 13.54
CA GLN A 88 -3.53 4.37 13.59
C GLN A 88 -2.69 3.07 13.56
N GLY A 89 -1.37 3.16 13.52
CA GLY A 89 -0.46 1.99 13.48
C GLY A 89 -0.45 1.24 12.15
N LEU A 90 -0.84 1.87 11.04
CA LEU A 90 -0.97 1.23 9.73
C LEU A 90 0.31 1.25 8.88
N THR A 91 1.33 2.03 9.26
CA THR A 91 2.56 2.21 8.48
C THR A 91 3.74 1.36 8.94
N GLY A 92 3.56 0.49 9.96
CA GLY A 92 4.62 -0.40 10.48
C GLY A 92 5.85 0.33 11.03
N ALA A 93 5.72 1.63 11.31
CA ALA A 93 6.75 2.46 11.91
C ALA A 93 6.58 2.40 13.44
N ASP A 94 7.11 1.33 14.02
CA ASP A 94 7.39 1.20 15.45
C ASP A 94 8.91 1.37 15.67
#